data_AF-A0A426ZX11-F1
#
_entry.id   AF-A0A426ZX11-F1
#
_cell.length_a   1.000
_cell.length_b   1.000
_cell.length_c   1.000
_cell.angle_alpha   90.00
_cell.angle_beta   90.00
_cell.angle_gamma   90.00
#
_symmetry.space_group_name_H-M   'P 1'
#
loop_
_entity.id
_entity.type
_entity.pdbx_description
1 polymer ?
#
loop_
_entity_poly.entity_id
_entity_poly.type
_entity_poly.pdbx_seq_one_letter_code
_entity_poly.pdbx_strand_id
1 'polypeptide(L)'
;MPNSPLGIDYDCLQFPLREFYAIKTDAGSVHYGPFMKLPHDCQELAICCLYYFSSLSLDFLESLTNCCLCNDMEPLILLRIVEVLQSAYKAGHVPISEYIGFMVTQVARFKVFPEKFLVEKNHGNVSNRKTFKSLTDAVFGCLTQMGDSCIMLKLLCKNILNEMSLKPPIDNFRGLLRMIISLDTRPTKLLDEDIINLSKLLCRYMVDAASCISEDPNVAHRFNQMSIFDYYVKPCIILFFASDKLLLLVLKSLDYFLMEDCILLPSQSCAKYGFESSSRIHAVSCILNFMHNYVRLHRSLSRNKAAIEHILLSIQKLLDSDKHSRSLEERSRLQSDLDQMTARIHDFW
;
A
#
# COMPACT_ATOMS: atom_id res chain seq x y z
N MET A 1 32.94 1.51 23.54
CA MET A 1 34.20 0.75 23.45
C MET A 1 33.93 -0.55 22.67
N PRO A 2 33.89 -0.49 21.33
CA PRO A 2 33.43 -1.61 20.48
C PRO A 2 34.31 -2.88 20.59
N ASN A 3 35.55 -2.75 21.07
CA ASN A 3 36.53 -3.84 21.12
C ASN A 3 36.97 -4.19 22.56
N SER A 4 36.19 -3.79 23.55
CA SER A 4 36.43 -4.27 24.93
C SER A 4 35.89 -5.69 25.10
N PRO A 5 36.48 -6.53 25.96
CA PRO A 5 35.97 -7.88 26.23
C PRO A 5 34.47 -7.87 26.59
N LEU A 6 34.06 -6.92 27.44
CA LEU A 6 32.65 -6.74 27.82
C LEU A 6 31.76 -6.33 26.64
N GLY A 7 32.26 -5.53 25.70
CA GLY A 7 31.51 -5.13 24.51
C GLY A 7 31.27 -6.31 23.57
N ILE A 8 32.29 -7.17 23.39
CA ILE A 8 32.18 -8.39 22.59
C ILE A 8 31.19 -9.36 23.25
N ASP A 9 31.30 -9.56 24.57
CA ASP A 9 30.38 -10.42 25.32
C ASP A 9 28.93 -9.91 25.23
N TYR A 10 28.75 -8.58 25.29
CA TYR A 10 27.45 -7.97 25.09
C TYR A 10 26.92 -8.21 23.69
N ASP A 11 27.71 -8.00 22.64
CA ASP A 11 27.30 -8.27 21.25
C ASP A 11 26.91 -9.74 21.01
N CYS A 12 27.59 -10.67 21.66
CA CYS A 12 27.24 -12.09 21.62
C CYS A 12 25.84 -12.39 22.17
N LEU A 13 25.26 -11.52 23.00
CA LEU A 13 23.89 -11.68 23.50
C LEU A 13 22.83 -11.60 22.40
N GLN A 14 23.15 -11.04 21.22
CA GLN A 14 22.20 -11.05 20.10
C GLN A 14 21.78 -12.47 19.72
N PHE A 15 22.69 -13.45 19.78
CA PHE A 15 22.39 -14.83 19.40
C PHE A 15 21.25 -15.45 20.23
N PRO A 16 21.33 -15.50 21.57
CA PRO A 16 20.23 -16.00 22.40
C PRO A 16 19.01 -15.05 22.40
N LEU A 17 19.20 -13.74 22.18
CA LEU A 17 18.08 -12.79 22.15
C LEU A 17 17.23 -12.90 20.87
N ARG A 18 17.66 -13.61 19.82
CA ARG A 18 16.77 -13.92 18.68
C ARG A 18 15.54 -14.69 19.14
N GLU A 19 15.72 -15.69 19.99
CA GLU A 19 14.60 -16.48 20.50
C GLU A 19 13.73 -15.70 21.48
N PHE A 20 14.31 -14.68 22.11
CA PHE A 20 13.62 -13.79 23.04
C PHE A 20 12.54 -12.94 22.33
N TYR A 21 12.79 -12.49 21.10
CA TYR A 21 11.85 -11.70 20.30
C TYR A 21 10.94 -12.58 19.43
N ALA A 22 11.50 -13.27 18.44
CA ALA A 22 10.76 -14.20 17.58
C ALA A 22 11.70 -15.12 16.78
N ILE A 23 11.23 -16.33 16.49
CA ILE A 23 11.90 -17.30 15.61
C ILE A 23 10.96 -17.68 14.48
N LYS A 24 11.47 -17.65 13.25
CA LYS A 24 10.78 -18.21 12.09
C LYS A 24 11.20 -19.67 11.90
N THR A 25 10.23 -20.57 11.81
CA THR A 25 10.49 -22.00 11.58
C THR A 25 10.67 -22.29 10.10
N ASP A 26 11.25 -23.46 9.81
CA ASP A 26 11.40 -23.98 8.44
C ASP A 26 10.04 -24.14 7.73
N ALA A 27 8.96 -24.35 8.49
CA ALA A 27 7.59 -24.41 7.99
C ALA A 27 6.98 -23.02 7.68
N GLY A 28 7.73 -21.93 7.88
CA GLY A 28 7.32 -20.56 7.65
C GLY A 28 6.46 -19.95 8.76
N SER A 29 6.18 -20.68 9.84
CA SER A 29 5.45 -20.15 11.00
C SER A 29 6.38 -19.39 11.94
N VAL A 30 5.88 -18.29 12.52
CA VAL A 30 6.64 -17.46 13.47
C VAL A 30 6.21 -17.83 14.89
N HIS A 31 7.18 -18.15 15.74
CA HIS A 31 7.01 -18.33 17.17
C HIS A 31 7.50 -17.08 17.88
N TYR A 32 6.60 -16.40 18.60
CA TYR A 32 6.93 -15.20 19.37
C TYR A 32 7.54 -15.59 20.71
N GLY A 33 8.64 -14.93 21.04
CA GLY A 33 9.39 -15.19 22.25
C GLY A 33 8.76 -14.58 23.51
N PRO A 34 9.41 -14.78 24.67
CA PRO A 34 8.95 -14.26 25.96
C PRO A 34 8.81 -12.73 26.02
N PHE A 35 9.47 -11.98 25.14
CA PHE A 35 9.35 -10.51 25.07
C PHE A 35 7.89 -10.03 25.06
N MET A 36 7.02 -10.71 24.32
CA MET A 36 5.60 -10.36 24.18
C MET A 36 4.79 -10.45 25.48
N LYS A 37 5.30 -11.20 26.47
CA LYS A 37 4.61 -11.47 27.74
C LYS A 37 5.19 -10.67 28.91
N LEU A 38 6.24 -9.89 28.67
CA LEU A 38 6.87 -9.08 29.70
C LEU A 38 6.00 -7.87 30.06
N PRO A 39 6.08 -7.38 31.32
CA PRO A 39 5.54 -6.08 31.67
C PRO A 39 6.13 -4.97 30.79
N HIS A 40 5.34 -3.92 30.55
CA HIS A 40 5.72 -2.79 29.69
C HIS A 40 7.12 -2.22 30.03
N ASP A 41 7.42 -1.99 31.31
CA ASP A 41 8.72 -1.44 31.73
C ASP A 41 9.91 -2.36 31.39
N CYS A 42 9.68 -3.67 31.41
CA CYS A 42 10.68 -4.65 31.00
C CYS A 42 10.85 -4.70 29.48
N GLN A 43 9.77 -4.50 28.73
CA GLN A 43 9.83 -4.39 27.27
C GLN A 43 10.59 -3.13 26.86
N GLU A 44 10.27 -1.98 27.47
CA GLU A 44 10.98 -0.71 27.26
C GLU A 44 12.49 -0.85 27.52
N LEU A 45 12.86 -1.47 28.66
CA LEU A 45 14.26 -1.71 28.99
C LEU A 45 14.95 -2.62 27.96
N ALA A 46 14.31 -3.73 27.58
CA ALA A 46 14.85 -4.66 26.59
C ALA A 46 15.05 -4.00 25.21
N ILE A 47 14.13 -3.10 24.81
CA ILE A 47 14.27 -2.31 23.58
C ILE A 47 15.39 -1.28 23.71
N CYS A 48 15.50 -0.57 24.84
CA CYS A 48 16.58 0.40 25.04
C CYS A 48 17.97 -0.25 24.97
N CYS A 49 18.08 -1.51 25.42
CA CYS A 49 19.31 -2.30 25.31
C CYS A 49 19.82 -2.49 23.87
N LEU A 50 18.94 -2.39 22.86
CA LEU A 50 19.30 -2.52 21.45
C LEU A 50 20.30 -1.46 20.99
N TYR A 51 20.25 -0.25 21.56
CA TYR A 51 21.14 0.85 21.21
C TYR A 51 22.60 0.57 21.56
N TYR A 52 22.85 -0.28 22.56
CA TYR A 52 24.20 -0.51 23.09
C TYR A 52 24.99 -1.60 22.35
N PHE A 53 24.36 -2.33 21.43
CA PHE A 53 25.08 -3.24 20.54
C PHE A 53 26.01 -2.45 19.62
N SER A 54 27.22 -2.94 19.40
CA SER A 54 28.16 -2.28 18.49
C SER A 54 27.66 -2.29 17.04
N SER A 55 27.00 -3.39 16.66
CA SER A 55 26.29 -3.58 15.39
C SER A 55 25.18 -4.60 15.55
N LEU A 56 23.98 -4.32 15.05
CA LEU A 56 22.88 -5.29 14.99
C LEU A 56 23.06 -6.23 13.80
N SER A 57 23.03 -7.53 14.07
CA SER A 57 23.12 -8.59 13.06
C SER A 57 21.82 -8.75 12.27
N LEU A 58 21.93 -9.27 11.04
CA LEU A 58 20.79 -9.54 10.15
C LEU A 58 19.75 -10.44 10.84
N ASP A 59 20.19 -11.59 11.37
CA ASP A 59 19.29 -12.56 12.01
C ASP A 59 18.56 -11.95 13.21
N PHE A 60 19.23 -11.06 13.94
CA PHE A 60 18.64 -10.34 15.06
C PHE A 60 17.59 -9.33 14.60
N LEU A 61 17.87 -8.58 13.54
CA LEU A 61 16.90 -7.65 12.93
C LEU A 61 15.72 -8.39 12.32
N GLU A 62 15.91 -9.57 11.72
CA GLU A 62 14.83 -10.41 11.22
C GLU A 62 13.92 -10.87 12.38
N SER A 63 14.53 -11.33 13.48
CA SER A 63 13.81 -11.70 14.70
C SER A 63 12.97 -10.53 15.25
N LEU A 64 13.57 -9.34 15.38
CA LEU A 64 12.89 -8.13 15.83
C LEU A 64 11.76 -7.71 14.87
N THR A 65 12.01 -7.80 13.56
CA THR A 65 11.02 -7.52 12.51
C THR A 65 9.79 -8.41 12.68
N ASN A 66 10.00 -9.72 12.82
CA ASN A 66 8.93 -10.69 13.02
C ASN A 66 8.15 -10.43 14.31
N CYS A 67 8.86 -10.07 15.40
CA CYS A 67 8.24 -9.67 16.66
C CYS A 67 7.28 -8.49 16.48
N CYS A 68 7.71 -7.44 15.77
CA CYS A 68 6.89 -6.26 15.48
C CYS A 68 5.63 -6.55 14.64
N LEU A 69 5.65 -7.63 13.85
CA LEU A 69 4.50 -8.07 13.04
C LEU A 69 3.49 -8.92 13.83
N CYS A 70 3.72 -9.15 15.12
CA CYS A 70 2.78 -9.84 15.99
C CYS A 70 1.49 -9.03 16.17
N ASN A 71 0.33 -9.69 16.10
CA ASN A 71 -0.97 -9.03 16.26
C ASN A 71 -1.20 -8.52 17.69
N ASP A 72 -0.52 -9.13 18.66
CA ASP A 72 -0.64 -8.80 20.09
C ASP A 72 0.39 -7.74 20.52
N MET A 73 1.18 -7.20 19.58
CA MET A 73 2.16 -6.15 19.86
C MET A 73 1.46 -4.86 20.27
N GLU A 74 1.83 -4.34 21.44
CA GLU A 74 1.30 -3.07 21.91
C GLU A 74 1.75 -1.91 21.00
N PRO A 75 0.84 -1.01 20.57
CA PRO A 75 1.17 0.10 19.68
C PRO A 75 2.33 0.99 20.17
N LEU A 76 2.39 1.28 21.47
CA LEU A 76 3.43 2.13 22.04
C LEU A 76 4.81 1.47 21.98
N ILE A 77 4.88 0.18 22.31
CA ILE A 77 6.10 -0.64 22.23
C ILE A 77 6.57 -0.76 20.79
N LEU A 78 5.66 -0.99 19.84
CA LEU A 78 5.99 -1.02 18.41
C LEU A 78 6.64 0.29 17.93
N LEU A 79 6.04 1.43 18.27
CA LEU A 79 6.60 2.74 17.91
C LEU A 79 7.94 2.98 18.60
N ARG A 80 8.09 2.52 19.85
CA ARG A 80 9.36 2.59 20.56
C ARG A 80 10.47 1.80 19.88
N ILE A 81 10.18 0.60 19.37
CA ILE A 81 11.17 -0.18 18.61
C ILE A 81 11.64 0.60 17.39
N VAL A 82 10.73 1.22 16.64
CA VAL A 82 11.06 2.08 15.47
C VAL A 82 11.98 3.23 15.88
N GLU A 83 11.67 3.92 16.98
CA GLU A 83 12.47 5.05 17.49
C GLU A 83 13.88 4.63 17.95
N VAL A 84 13.99 3.55 18.71
CA VAL A 84 15.28 3.07 19.20
C VAL A 84 16.12 2.55 18.05
N LEU A 85 15.52 1.83 17.10
CA LEU A 85 16.22 1.38 15.91
C LEU A 85 16.69 2.54 15.04
N GLN A 86 15.90 3.61 14.91
CA GLN A 86 16.32 4.85 14.24
C GLN A 86 17.53 5.49 14.95
N SER A 87 17.56 5.45 16.28
CA SER A 87 18.67 5.99 17.07
C SER A 87 19.93 5.13 16.91
N ALA A 88 19.80 3.81 16.93
CA ALA A 88 20.88 2.86 16.67
C ALA A 88 21.44 3.03 15.25
N TYR A 89 20.58 3.19 14.25
CA TYR A 89 20.99 3.49 12.87
C TYR A 89 21.78 4.81 12.78
N LYS A 90 21.30 5.89 13.40
CA LYS A 90 22.01 7.19 13.42
C LYS A 90 23.39 7.10 14.08
N ALA A 91 23.55 6.22 15.06
CA ALA A 91 24.81 5.96 15.72
C ALA A 91 25.73 5.01 14.93
N GLY A 92 25.29 4.48 13.79
CA GLY A 92 26.06 3.59 12.93
C GLY A 92 26.00 2.11 13.32
N HIS A 93 25.09 1.72 14.23
CA HIS A 93 24.95 0.34 14.71
C HIS A 93 24.08 -0.54 13.80
N VAL A 94 23.49 0.02 12.74
CA VAL A 94 22.61 -0.73 11.83
C VAL A 94 23.02 -0.44 10.40
N PRO A 95 23.36 -1.45 9.59
CA PRO A 95 23.61 -1.25 8.17
C PRO A 95 22.40 -0.64 7.48
N ILE A 96 22.63 0.27 6.53
CA ILE A 96 21.55 0.99 5.83
C ILE A 96 20.57 0.04 5.12
N SER A 97 21.06 -1.06 4.53
CA SER A 97 20.23 -2.07 3.87
C SER A 97 19.24 -2.72 4.83
N GLU A 98 19.73 -3.10 6.02
CA GLU A 98 18.90 -3.79 7.02
C GLU A 98 17.92 -2.84 7.70
N TYR A 99 18.36 -1.61 7.96
CA TYR A 99 17.48 -0.57 8.48
C TYR A 99 16.32 -0.27 7.53
N ILE A 100 16.63 -0.10 6.25
CA ILE A 100 15.63 0.07 5.18
C ILE A 100 14.73 -1.15 5.09
N GLY A 101 15.30 -2.36 5.10
CA GLY A 101 14.57 -3.61 5.02
C GLY A 101 13.56 -3.74 6.15
N PHE A 102 13.97 -3.42 7.38
CA PHE A 102 13.08 -3.35 8.54
C PHE A 102 11.91 -2.39 8.27
N MET A 103 12.20 -1.12 7.92
CA MET A 103 11.19 -0.08 7.74
C MET A 103 10.16 -0.41 6.65
N VAL A 104 10.62 -0.90 5.50
CA VAL A 104 9.74 -1.32 4.40
C VAL A 104 8.90 -2.52 4.81
N THR A 105 9.49 -3.50 5.49
CA THR A 105 8.79 -4.72 5.91
C THR A 105 7.67 -4.42 6.91
N GLN A 106 7.90 -3.51 7.87
CA GLN A 106 6.87 -3.07 8.80
C GLN A 106 5.65 -2.50 8.06
N VAL A 107 5.86 -1.63 7.07
CA VAL A 107 4.76 -1.05 6.30
C VAL A 107 4.09 -2.09 5.38
N ALA A 108 4.87 -2.93 4.72
CA ALA A 108 4.37 -3.91 3.75
C ALA A 108 3.55 -5.04 4.40
N ARG A 109 3.95 -5.49 5.59
CA ARG A 109 3.46 -6.76 6.16
C ARG A 109 2.71 -6.63 7.48
N PHE A 110 2.62 -5.44 8.07
CA PHE A 110 1.81 -5.22 9.26
C PHE A 110 0.36 -5.64 9.00
N LYS A 111 -0.20 -6.47 9.88
CA LYS A 111 -1.55 -7.01 9.68
C LYS A 111 -2.61 -5.96 10.02
N VAL A 112 -3.14 -5.29 9.00
CA VAL A 112 -4.18 -4.28 9.17
C VAL A 112 -5.56 -4.94 9.26
N PHE A 113 -6.29 -4.58 10.31
CA PHE A 113 -7.71 -4.87 10.48
C PHE A 113 -8.50 -3.59 10.16
N PRO A 114 -9.17 -3.51 9.00
CA PRO A 114 -9.90 -2.32 8.59
C PRO A 114 -11.10 -2.06 9.52
N GLU A 115 -11.50 -0.80 9.66
CA GLU A 115 -12.78 -0.44 10.29
C GLU A 115 -13.93 -1.09 9.49
N LYS A 116 -15.05 -1.44 10.14
CA LYS A 116 -16.18 -2.30 9.69
C LYS A 116 -16.90 -1.91 8.38
N PHE A 117 -16.28 -1.15 7.48
CA PHE A 117 -16.84 -0.68 6.22
C PHE A 117 -16.64 -1.65 5.05
N LEU A 118 -15.83 -2.70 5.23
CA LEU A 118 -15.70 -3.80 4.27
C LEU A 118 -16.62 -4.94 4.69
N VAL A 119 -17.44 -5.40 3.75
CA VAL A 119 -18.50 -6.41 3.94
C VAL A 119 -17.98 -7.61 4.75
N GLU A 120 -18.61 -7.81 5.91
CA GLU A 120 -18.67 -9.02 6.72
C GLU A 120 -17.52 -10.03 6.62
N LYS A 121 -16.52 -9.89 7.53
CA LYS A 121 -15.93 -10.97 8.37
C LYS A 121 -14.70 -10.47 9.14
N ASN A 122 -14.86 -9.46 9.98
CA ASN A 122 -13.88 -9.28 11.06
C ASN A 122 -14.33 -10.18 12.22
N HIS A 123 -13.61 -11.29 12.42
CA HIS A 123 -13.77 -12.27 13.49
C HIS A 123 -13.53 -11.66 14.90
N GLY A 124 -14.31 -10.65 15.29
CA GLY A 124 -14.20 -9.99 16.60
C GLY A 124 -13.03 -9.00 16.76
N ASN A 125 -12.13 -8.87 15.78
CA ASN A 125 -10.97 -7.98 15.89
C ASN A 125 -11.36 -6.50 15.80
N VAL A 126 -10.89 -5.71 16.77
CA VAL A 126 -10.98 -4.24 16.77
C VAL A 126 -10.07 -3.70 15.67
N SER A 127 -10.51 -2.65 14.97
CA SER A 127 -9.67 -2.04 13.94
C SER A 127 -8.39 -1.46 14.53
N ASN A 128 -7.25 -1.77 13.92
CA ASN A 128 -5.94 -1.23 14.27
C ASN A 128 -5.42 -0.21 13.25
N ARG A 129 -6.30 0.36 12.42
CA ARG A 129 -5.91 1.31 11.35
C ARG A 129 -5.22 2.57 11.89
N LYS A 130 -5.60 3.02 13.09
CA LYS A 130 -4.92 4.14 13.78
C LYS A 130 -3.49 3.79 14.17
N THR A 131 -3.26 2.57 14.66
CA THR A 131 -1.91 2.05 14.93
C THR A 131 -1.09 1.98 13.65
N PHE A 132 -1.66 1.39 12.60
CA PHE A 132 -0.97 1.32 11.31
C PHE A 132 -0.64 2.71 10.74
N LYS A 133 -1.57 3.67 10.85
CA LYS A 133 -1.30 5.07 10.46
C LYS A 133 -0.11 5.64 11.24
N SER A 134 -0.12 5.51 12.57
CA SER A 134 0.96 6.00 13.44
C SER A 134 2.30 5.35 13.10
N LEU A 135 2.31 4.04 12.85
CA LEU A 135 3.48 3.31 12.37
C LEU A 135 3.98 3.86 11.04
N THR A 136 3.11 4.02 10.04
CA THR A 136 3.52 4.56 8.73
C THR A 136 4.07 5.98 8.85
N ASP A 137 3.45 6.83 9.67
CA ASP A 137 3.91 8.21 9.85
C ASP A 137 5.28 8.25 10.58
N ALA A 138 5.51 7.37 11.57
CA ALA A 138 6.81 7.20 12.22
C ALA A 138 7.89 6.71 11.24
N VAL A 139 7.60 5.66 10.48
CA VAL A 139 8.51 5.13 9.45
C VAL A 139 8.86 6.20 8.42
N PHE A 140 7.90 7.02 7.97
CA PHE A 140 8.20 8.08 7.00
C PHE A 140 9.02 9.21 7.64
N GLY A 141 8.73 9.55 8.88
CA GLY A 141 9.56 10.48 9.67
C GLY A 141 11.01 10.00 9.76
N CYS A 142 11.21 8.70 9.96
CA CYS A 142 12.54 8.07 9.95
C CYS A 142 13.23 8.17 8.59
N LEU A 143 12.56 7.72 7.52
CA LEU A 143 13.16 7.69 6.17
C LEU A 143 13.50 9.08 5.64
N THR A 144 12.68 10.08 5.92
CA THR A 144 12.95 11.47 5.51
C THR A 144 14.14 12.12 6.23
N GLN A 145 14.55 11.56 7.38
CA GLN A 145 15.74 12.02 8.12
C GLN A 145 17.05 11.36 7.68
N MET A 146 17.00 10.33 6.82
CA MET A 146 18.19 9.57 6.41
C MET A 146 19.11 10.32 5.44
N GLY A 147 18.62 11.35 4.76
CA GLY A 147 19.41 12.14 3.82
C GLY A 147 18.59 12.67 2.64
N ASP A 148 19.24 12.82 1.49
CA ASP A 148 18.58 13.27 0.27
C ASP A 148 17.47 12.29 -0.16
N SER A 149 16.24 12.81 -0.24
CA SER A 149 15.04 12.03 -0.55
C SER A 149 15.10 11.30 -1.89
N CYS A 150 15.91 11.78 -2.83
CA CYS A 150 16.00 11.24 -4.17
C CYS A 150 16.97 10.06 -4.23
N ILE A 151 18.07 10.14 -3.48
CA ILE A 151 18.94 8.99 -3.26
C ILE A 151 18.17 7.90 -2.50
N MET A 152 17.43 8.29 -1.46
CA MET A 152 16.58 7.36 -0.72
C MET A 152 15.53 6.70 -1.60
N LEU A 153 14.86 7.46 -2.49
CA LEU A 153 13.92 6.89 -3.46
C LEU A 153 14.60 5.87 -4.35
N LYS A 154 15.78 6.16 -4.90
CA LYS A 154 16.53 5.22 -5.76
C LYS A 154 16.92 3.93 -5.04
N LEU A 155 17.30 4.02 -3.76
CA LEU A 155 17.64 2.86 -2.94
C LEU A 155 16.43 2.00 -2.58
N LEU A 156 15.28 2.65 -2.33
CA LEU A 156 14.08 2.01 -1.80
C LEU A 156 13.09 1.54 -2.87
N CYS A 157 13.03 2.21 -4.01
CA CYS A 157 11.95 2.05 -4.99
C CYS A 157 11.78 0.59 -5.41
N LYS A 158 12.88 -0.09 -5.76
CA LYS A 158 12.84 -1.50 -6.14
C LYS A 158 12.28 -2.40 -5.03
N ASN A 159 12.71 -2.20 -3.78
CA ASN A 159 12.21 -2.99 -2.65
C ASN A 159 10.72 -2.75 -2.41
N ILE A 160 10.29 -1.49 -2.50
CA ILE A 160 8.87 -1.11 -2.37
C ILE A 160 8.03 -1.74 -3.49
N LEU A 161 8.47 -1.65 -4.75
CA LEU A 161 7.77 -2.23 -5.89
C LEU A 161 7.71 -3.76 -5.82
N ASN A 162 8.76 -4.41 -5.30
CA ASN A 162 8.76 -5.84 -5.05
C ASN A 162 7.69 -6.23 -4.02
N GLU A 163 7.63 -5.54 -2.87
CA GLU A 163 6.61 -5.80 -1.86
C GLU A 163 5.19 -5.51 -2.39
N MET A 164 4.99 -4.44 -3.17
CA MET A 164 3.71 -4.17 -3.85
C MET A 164 3.31 -5.29 -4.81
N SER A 165 4.28 -5.91 -5.49
CA SER A 165 4.04 -7.02 -6.43
C SER A 165 3.60 -8.30 -5.73
N LEU A 166 3.88 -8.45 -4.42
CA LEU A 166 3.37 -9.53 -3.59
C LEU A 166 1.89 -9.38 -3.22
N LYS A 167 1.21 -8.35 -3.75
CA LYS A 167 -0.23 -8.09 -3.56
C LYS A 167 -0.59 -7.94 -2.07
N PRO A 168 0.06 -7.02 -1.34
CA PRO A 168 -0.24 -6.81 0.07
C PRO A 168 -1.68 -6.28 0.21
N PRO A 169 -2.28 -6.36 1.42
CA PRO A 169 -3.59 -5.78 1.68
C PRO A 169 -3.64 -4.29 1.30
N ILE A 170 -4.84 -3.80 0.94
CA ILE A 170 -5.02 -2.46 0.36
C ILE A 170 -4.46 -1.32 1.23
N ASP A 171 -4.59 -1.41 2.57
CA ASP A 171 -4.01 -0.42 3.48
C ASP A 171 -2.47 -0.46 3.45
N ASN A 172 -1.86 -1.65 3.38
CA ASN A 172 -0.40 -1.81 3.27
C ASN A 172 0.12 -1.30 1.93
N PHE A 173 -0.57 -1.63 0.82
CA PHE A 173 -0.26 -1.11 -0.50
C PHE A 173 -0.28 0.43 -0.48
N ARG A 174 -1.31 1.01 0.14
CA ARG A 174 -1.42 2.47 0.33
C ARG A 174 -0.25 3.02 1.16
N GLY A 175 0.16 2.32 2.22
CA GLY A 175 1.33 2.67 3.03
C GLY A 175 2.60 2.74 2.19
N LEU A 176 2.87 1.70 1.41
CA LEU A 176 4.00 1.63 0.47
C LEU A 176 3.92 2.75 -0.59
N LEU A 177 2.73 3.05 -1.08
CA LEU A 177 2.53 4.13 -2.04
C LEU A 177 2.84 5.50 -1.45
N ARG A 178 2.44 5.73 -0.20
CA ARG A 178 2.81 6.95 0.54
C ARG A 178 4.32 7.05 0.78
N MET A 179 5.06 5.94 0.90
CA MET A 179 6.53 5.97 0.97
C MET A 179 7.12 6.57 -0.31
N ILE A 180 6.69 6.08 -1.48
CA ILE A 180 7.15 6.60 -2.77
C ILE A 180 6.86 8.10 -2.86
N ILE A 181 5.63 8.51 -2.55
CA ILE A 181 5.20 9.93 -2.63
C ILE A 181 6.02 10.82 -1.69
N SER A 182 6.30 10.34 -0.47
CA SER A 182 7.05 11.11 0.53
C SER A 182 8.52 11.32 0.12
N LEU A 183 9.07 10.38 -0.67
CA LEU A 183 10.45 10.44 -1.16
C LEU A 183 10.55 11.14 -2.52
N ASP A 184 9.53 11.08 -3.37
CA ASP A 184 9.44 11.76 -4.68
C ASP A 184 9.09 13.25 -4.52
N THR A 185 9.90 13.95 -3.73
CA THR A 185 9.73 15.37 -3.34
C THR A 185 9.77 16.36 -4.51
N ARG A 186 10.20 15.93 -5.68
CA ARG A 186 10.07 16.68 -6.93
C ARG A 186 9.51 15.74 -7.99
N PRO A 187 8.42 16.11 -8.67
CA PRO A 187 7.79 15.26 -9.66
C PRO A 187 8.78 14.61 -10.63
N THR A 188 8.69 13.28 -10.82
CA THR A 188 9.36 12.49 -11.89
C THR A 188 10.84 12.13 -11.70
N LYS A 189 11.28 11.77 -10.48
CA LYS A 189 12.63 11.17 -10.29
C LYS A 189 12.68 9.65 -10.40
N LEU A 190 11.53 9.00 -10.61
CA LEU A 190 11.44 7.57 -10.89
C LEU A 190 12.07 7.24 -12.25
N LEU A 191 12.76 6.09 -12.31
CA LEU A 191 13.30 5.58 -13.56
C LEU A 191 12.17 5.13 -14.48
N ASP A 192 12.41 5.13 -15.79
CA ASP A 192 11.39 4.75 -16.78
C ASP A 192 10.85 3.33 -16.57
N GLU A 193 11.71 2.39 -16.18
CA GLU A 193 11.31 1.01 -15.84
C GLU A 193 10.42 0.97 -14.60
N ASP A 194 10.76 1.75 -13.57
CA ASP A 194 9.96 1.86 -12.34
C ASP A 194 8.58 2.47 -12.64
N ILE A 195 8.50 3.45 -13.55
CA ILE A 195 7.24 4.06 -13.98
C ILE A 195 6.33 3.02 -14.65
N ILE A 196 6.89 2.16 -15.51
CA ILE A 196 6.13 1.11 -16.20
C ILE A 196 5.62 0.05 -15.21
N ASN A 197 6.47 -0.38 -14.26
CA ASN A 197 6.07 -1.35 -13.26
C ASN A 197 5.03 -0.76 -12.30
N LEU A 198 5.24 0.48 -11.85
CA LEU A 198 4.32 1.21 -11.00
C LEU A 198 2.96 1.44 -11.69
N SER A 199 2.92 1.72 -13.00
CA SER A 199 1.64 1.93 -13.70
C SER A 199 0.74 0.70 -13.67
N LYS A 200 1.32 -0.50 -13.86
CA LYS A 200 0.58 -1.77 -13.80
C LYS A 200 0.06 -2.03 -12.38
N LEU A 201 0.91 -1.82 -11.38
CA LEU A 201 0.56 -2.00 -9.97
C LEU A 201 -0.53 -0.99 -9.53
N LEU A 202 -0.44 0.27 -9.96
CA LEU A 202 -1.43 1.31 -9.67
C LEU A 202 -2.78 1.02 -10.32
N CYS A 203 -2.79 0.60 -11.58
CA CYS A 203 -4.02 0.20 -12.27
C CYS A 203 -4.77 -0.86 -11.46
N ARG A 204 -4.06 -1.93 -11.08
CA ARG A 204 -4.60 -2.99 -10.24
C ARG A 204 -5.11 -2.47 -8.90
N TYR A 205 -4.28 -1.72 -8.18
CA TYR A 205 -4.63 -1.18 -6.87
C TYR A 205 -5.87 -0.29 -6.91
N MET A 206 -6.03 0.52 -7.96
CA MET A 206 -7.21 1.39 -8.13
C MET A 206 -8.47 0.58 -8.44
N VAL A 207 -8.35 -0.53 -9.19
CA VAL A 207 -9.46 -1.48 -9.40
C VAL A 207 -9.83 -2.19 -8.09
N ASP A 208 -8.84 -2.66 -7.32
CA ASP A 208 -9.05 -3.26 -6.00
C ASP A 208 -9.67 -2.25 -5.01
N ALA A 209 -9.36 -0.95 -5.13
CA ALA A 209 -9.99 0.11 -4.36
C ALA A 209 -11.43 0.39 -4.82
N ALA A 210 -11.70 0.34 -6.13
CA ALA A 210 -13.01 0.60 -6.69
C ALA A 210 -14.02 -0.51 -6.32
N SER A 211 -13.56 -1.76 -6.21
CA SER A 211 -14.40 -2.88 -5.75
C SER A 211 -14.81 -2.78 -4.27
N CYS A 212 -14.17 -1.90 -3.49
CA CYS A 212 -14.60 -1.58 -2.13
C CYS A 212 -15.86 -0.67 -2.09
N ILE A 213 -16.25 -0.08 -3.23
CA ILE A 213 -17.49 0.67 -3.38
C ILE A 213 -18.58 -0.35 -3.69
N SER A 214 -19.59 -0.50 -2.82
CA SER A 214 -20.71 -1.40 -3.07
C SER A 214 -21.65 -0.81 -4.12
N GLU A 215 -22.20 -1.67 -4.99
CA GLU A 215 -23.21 -1.32 -5.98
C GLU A 215 -24.63 -1.11 -5.38
N ASP A 216 -24.84 -1.35 -4.08
CA ASP A 216 -26.17 -1.26 -3.46
C ASP A 216 -26.66 0.21 -3.36
N PRO A 217 -27.74 0.59 -4.08
CA PRO A 217 -28.25 1.94 -4.09
C PRO A 217 -28.94 2.36 -2.78
N ASN A 218 -29.25 1.44 -1.86
CA ASN A 218 -30.19 1.66 -0.75
C ASN A 218 -29.59 2.00 0.62
N VAL A 219 -28.31 2.36 0.73
CA VAL A 219 -27.76 2.69 2.05
C VAL A 219 -27.20 4.11 2.09
N ALA A 220 -27.48 4.80 3.20
CA ALA A 220 -26.82 6.02 3.68
C ALA A 220 -25.28 5.93 3.80
N HIS A 221 -24.67 4.88 3.23
CA HIS A 221 -23.25 4.56 3.18
C HIS A 221 -22.55 4.97 1.88
N ARG A 222 -23.25 5.46 0.84
CA ARG A 222 -22.59 5.93 -0.40
C ARG A 222 -21.59 7.08 -0.16
N PHE A 223 -21.91 8.02 0.74
CA PHE A 223 -20.97 9.09 1.13
C PHE A 223 -19.74 8.54 1.86
N ASN A 224 -19.92 7.52 2.71
CA ASN A 224 -18.80 6.85 3.37
C ASN A 224 -17.94 6.08 2.35
N GLN A 225 -18.54 5.42 1.37
CA GLN A 225 -17.80 4.68 0.32
C GLN A 225 -16.98 5.59 -0.58
N MET A 226 -17.52 6.74 -1.01
CA MET A 226 -16.74 7.71 -1.79
C MET A 226 -15.58 8.29 -0.96
N SER A 227 -15.76 8.49 0.35
CA SER A 227 -14.68 8.90 1.25
C SER A 227 -13.61 7.81 1.46
N ILE A 228 -14.00 6.54 1.42
CA ILE A 228 -13.08 5.38 1.50
C ILE A 228 -12.29 5.25 0.20
N PHE A 229 -12.96 5.38 -0.94
CA PHE A 229 -12.31 5.41 -2.24
C PHE A 229 -11.34 6.60 -2.34
N ASP A 230 -11.76 7.77 -1.85
CA ASP A 230 -10.91 8.95 -1.74
C ASP A 230 -9.62 8.67 -0.95
N TYR A 231 -9.77 8.03 0.20
CA TYR A 231 -8.64 7.64 1.04
C TYR A 231 -7.62 6.77 0.29
N TYR A 232 -8.07 5.82 -0.53
CA TYR A 232 -7.19 4.90 -1.26
C TYR A 232 -6.62 5.51 -2.54
N VAL A 233 -7.41 6.25 -3.31
CA VAL A 233 -7.01 6.72 -4.66
C VAL A 233 -6.27 8.05 -4.64
N LYS A 234 -6.49 8.90 -3.63
CA LYS A 234 -5.81 10.20 -3.52
C LYS A 234 -4.28 10.13 -3.64
N PRO A 235 -3.57 9.15 -3.02
CA PRO A 235 -2.15 8.92 -3.30
C PRO A 235 -1.80 8.73 -4.78
N CYS A 236 -2.62 7.99 -5.55
CA CYS A 236 -2.42 7.81 -6.99
C CYS A 236 -2.54 9.14 -7.74
N ILE A 237 -3.53 9.97 -7.39
CA ILE A 237 -3.74 11.29 -8.01
C ILE A 237 -2.51 12.18 -7.82
N ILE A 238 -1.86 12.14 -6.65
CA ILE A 238 -0.63 12.90 -6.38
C ILE A 238 0.48 12.49 -7.37
N LEU A 239 0.64 11.19 -7.62
CA LEU A 239 1.62 10.68 -8.58
C LEU A 239 1.26 11.01 -10.03
N PHE A 240 -0.01 11.01 -10.39
CA PHE A 240 -0.45 11.40 -11.74
C PHE A 240 -0.24 12.88 -12.02
N PHE A 241 -0.45 13.74 -11.03
CA PHE A 241 -0.09 15.14 -11.12
C PHE A 241 1.42 15.32 -11.31
N ALA A 242 2.21 14.45 -10.70
CA ALA A 242 3.65 14.48 -10.84
C ALA A 242 4.13 14.00 -12.22
N SER A 243 3.47 13.00 -12.82
CA SER A 243 3.92 12.33 -14.05
C SER A 243 2.79 12.07 -15.04
N ASP A 244 2.72 12.89 -16.10
CA ASP A 244 1.77 12.67 -17.22
C ASP A 244 2.01 11.32 -17.91
N LYS A 245 3.27 10.87 -17.98
CA LYS A 245 3.64 9.55 -18.53
C LYS A 245 3.05 8.42 -17.70
N LEU A 246 3.12 8.51 -16.37
CA LEU A 246 2.53 7.52 -15.48
C LEU A 246 1.00 7.48 -15.64
N LEU A 247 0.35 8.65 -15.68
CA LEU A 247 -1.08 8.75 -15.92
C LEU A 247 -1.48 8.08 -17.24
N LEU A 248 -0.78 8.39 -18.35
CA LEU A 248 -1.05 7.78 -19.66
C LEU A 248 -0.94 6.26 -19.62
N LEU A 249 0.09 5.72 -18.96
CA LEU A 249 0.30 4.28 -18.86
C LEU A 249 -0.76 3.60 -18.00
N VAL A 250 -1.25 4.25 -16.94
CA VAL A 250 -2.37 3.75 -16.14
C VAL A 250 -3.66 3.77 -16.96
N LEU A 251 -3.96 4.85 -17.69
CA LEU A 251 -5.14 4.91 -18.57
C LEU A 251 -5.12 3.80 -19.63
N LYS A 252 -3.98 3.56 -20.28
CA LYS A 252 -3.83 2.43 -21.21
C LYS A 252 -4.03 1.07 -20.55
N SER A 253 -3.60 0.93 -19.29
CA SER A 253 -3.76 -0.30 -18.53
C SER A 253 -5.23 -0.53 -18.11
N LEU A 254 -5.98 0.54 -17.81
CA LEU A 254 -7.43 0.49 -17.55
C LEU A 254 -8.20 0.10 -18.82
N ASP A 255 -7.81 0.64 -19.97
CA ASP A 255 -8.39 0.25 -21.27
C ASP A 255 -8.15 -1.24 -21.57
N TYR A 256 -6.91 -1.71 -21.34
CA TYR A 256 -6.57 -3.13 -21.50
C TYR A 256 -7.36 -4.04 -20.55
N PHE A 257 -7.54 -3.62 -19.28
CA PHE A 257 -8.34 -4.32 -18.29
C PHE A 257 -9.81 -4.54 -18.73
N LEU A 258 -10.36 -3.62 -19.53
CA LEU A 258 -11.70 -3.79 -20.12
C LEU A 258 -11.73 -4.88 -21.20
N MET A 259 -10.64 -5.05 -21.97
CA MET A 259 -10.60 -5.96 -23.13
C MET A 259 -10.25 -7.41 -22.78
N GLU A 260 -9.60 -7.67 -21.64
CA GLU A 260 -9.07 -9.01 -21.31
C GLU A 260 -10.13 -9.93 -20.67
N ASP A 261 -10.53 -10.99 -21.37
CA ASP A 261 -11.26 -12.14 -20.78
C ASP A 261 -10.31 -13.14 -20.05
N CYS A 262 -9.05 -12.77 -19.81
CA CYS A 262 -8.02 -13.68 -19.31
C CYS A 262 -7.59 -13.40 -17.85
N ILE A 263 -8.14 -14.19 -16.94
CA ILE A 263 -7.45 -14.92 -15.84
C ILE A 263 -6.05 -14.42 -15.42
N LEU A 264 -5.84 -13.19 -14.92
CA LEU A 264 -4.53 -12.86 -14.29
C LEU A 264 -4.56 -11.89 -13.10
N LEU A 265 -5.70 -11.67 -12.45
CA LEU A 265 -5.72 -10.88 -11.22
C LEU A 265 -6.55 -11.53 -10.10
N PRO A 266 -6.16 -12.71 -9.56
CA PRO A 266 -6.64 -13.07 -8.24
C PRO A 266 -6.04 -12.06 -7.24
N SER A 267 -6.90 -11.24 -6.65
CA SER A 267 -6.67 -10.55 -5.38
C SER A 267 -7.03 -11.53 -4.25
N GLN A 268 -6.25 -11.54 -3.16
CA GLN A 268 -6.54 -12.40 -2.01
C GLN A 268 -7.44 -11.72 -0.96
N SER A 269 -7.72 -10.41 -1.09
CA SER A 269 -8.31 -9.64 0.01
C SER A 269 -9.70 -9.04 -0.25
N CYS A 270 -10.30 -9.19 -1.42
CA CYS A 270 -11.71 -8.90 -1.57
C CYS A 270 -12.32 -9.76 -2.69
N ALA A 271 -12.92 -10.86 -2.24
CA ALA A 271 -13.86 -11.71 -2.96
C ALA A 271 -13.37 -12.44 -4.24
N LYS A 272 -13.61 -13.75 -4.23
CA LYS A 272 -13.59 -14.63 -5.40
C LYS A 272 -14.74 -14.22 -6.34
N TYR A 273 -14.54 -13.23 -7.19
CA TYR A 273 -15.42 -13.01 -8.33
C TYR A 273 -14.55 -12.90 -9.56
N GLY A 274 -14.81 -13.75 -10.56
CA GLY A 274 -14.44 -13.40 -11.92
C GLY A 274 -15.10 -12.05 -12.19
N PHE A 275 -14.32 -11.05 -12.61
CA PHE A 275 -14.89 -9.75 -12.91
C PHE A 275 -15.78 -9.91 -14.14
N GLU A 276 -17.09 -10.07 -13.92
CA GLU A 276 -18.09 -9.93 -14.97
C GLU A 276 -17.86 -8.59 -15.67
N SER A 277 -18.12 -8.54 -16.96
CA SER A 277 -17.99 -7.34 -17.80
C SER A 277 -18.62 -6.09 -17.15
N SER A 278 -19.76 -6.25 -16.46
CA SER A 278 -20.44 -5.21 -15.67
C SER A 278 -19.54 -4.62 -14.57
N SER A 279 -18.95 -5.48 -13.74
CA SER A 279 -18.05 -5.06 -12.64
C SER A 279 -16.78 -4.37 -13.15
N ARG A 280 -16.24 -4.78 -14.30
CA ARG A 280 -15.09 -4.10 -14.94
C ARG A 280 -15.46 -2.69 -15.38
N ILE A 281 -16.59 -2.56 -16.06
CA ILE A 281 -17.12 -1.26 -16.49
C ILE A 281 -17.36 -0.38 -15.27
N HIS A 282 -18.00 -0.89 -14.21
CA HIS A 282 -18.28 -0.13 -13.00
C HIS A 282 -16.98 0.37 -12.33
N ALA A 283 -15.98 -0.50 -12.17
CA ALA A 283 -14.70 -0.13 -11.56
C ALA A 283 -13.99 0.98 -12.34
N VAL A 284 -13.85 0.82 -13.67
CA VAL A 284 -13.21 1.82 -14.53
C VAL A 284 -14.00 3.13 -14.53
N SER A 285 -15.32 3.05 -14.54
CA SER A 285 -16.21 4.22 -14.48
C SER A 285 -16.04 5.00 -13.17
N CYS A 286 -15.98 4.31 -12.04
CA CYS A 286 -15.73 4.93 -10.73
C CYS A 286 -14.36 5.63 -10.69
N ILE A 287 -13.33 4.97 -11.22
CA ILE A 287 -11.98 5.52 -11.30
C ILE A 287 -11.95 6.80 -12.15
N LEU A 288 -12.51 6.76 -13.35
CA LEU A 288 -12.51 7.92 -14.27
C LEU A 288 -13.32 9.09 -13.69
N ASN A 289 -14.51 8.83 -13.14
CA ASN A 289 -15.31 9.85 -12.48
C ASN A 289 -14.56 10.50 -11.31
N PHE A 290 -13.86 9.70 -10.51
CA PHE A 290 -13.09 10.23 -9.40
C PHE A 290 -11.90 11.07 -9.90
N MET A 291 -11.15 10.60 -10.89
CA MET A 291 -10.09 11.41 -11.51
C MET A 291 -10.62 12.74 -12.05
N HIS A 292 -11.80 12.74 -12.68
CA HIS A 292 -12.45 13.94 -13.21
C HIS A 292 -12.88 14.92 -12.11
N ASN A 293 -13.38 14.44 -10.98
CA ASN A 293 -13.76 15.31 -9.86
C ASN A 293 -12.56 16.05 -9.23
N TYR A 294 -11.34 15.61 -9.49
CA TYR A 294 -10.11 16.25 -9.03
C TYR A 294 -9.65 17.36 -9.98
N VAL A 295 -10.11 18.59 -9.72
CA VAL A 295 -9.81 19.79 -10.54
C VAL A 295 -8.31 19.98 -10.83
N ARG A 296 -7.42 19.58 -9.92
CA ARG A 296 -5.97 19.70 -10.16
C ARG A 296 -5.44 18.76 -11.26
N LEU A 297 -6.11 17.64 -11.49
CA LEU A 297 -5.72 16.65 -12.50
C LEU A 297 -6.24 16.98 -13.90
N HIS A 298 -7.20 17.90 -13.99
CA HIS A 298 -7.83 18.37 -15.23
C HIS A 298 -6.82 18.62 -16.35
N ARG A 299 -5.75 19.37 -16.12
CA ARG A 299 -4.73 19.63 -17.15
C ARG A 299 -4.05 18.36 -17.66
N SER A 300 -3.74 17.43 -16.76
CA SER A 300 -3.09 16.15 -17.11
C SER A 300 -4.05 15.18 -17.81
N LEU A 301 -5.32 15.13 -17.37
CA LEU A 301 -6.38 14.45 -18.12
C LEU A 301 -6.52 15.05 -19.51
N SER A 302 -6.41 16.39 -19.59
CA SER A 302 -6.58 17.13 -20.84
C SER A 302 -5.56 16.69 -21.91
N ARG A 303 -4.30 16.56 -21.50
CA ARG A 303 -3.21 16.06 -22.35
C ARG A 303 -3.41 14.62 -22.82
N ASN A 304 -4.21 13.84 -22.11
CA ASN A 304 -4.44 12.42 -22.36
C ASN A 304 -5.84 12.12 -22.93
N LYS A 305 -6.49 13.13 -23.56
CA LYS A 305 -7.84 13.03 -24.16
C LYS A 305 -8.08 11.75 -24.94
N ALA A 306 -7.20 11.46 -25.90
CA ALA A 306 -7.35 10.34 -26.81
C ALA A 306 -7.39 8.98 -26.08
N ALA A 307 -6.64 8.84 -24.97
CA ALA A 307 -6.67 7.62 -24.17
C ALA A 307 -8.00 7.47 -23.41
N ILE A 308 -8.55 8.58 -22.89
CA ILE A 308 -9.85 8.60 -22.22
C ILE A 308 -10.97 8.28 -23.22
N GLU A 309 -10.97 8.91 -24.40
CA GLU A 309 -11.94 8.63 -25.47
C GLU A 309 -11.89 7.17 -25.90
N HIS A 310 -10.69 6.58 -26.01
CA HIS A 310 -10.56 5.16 -26.31
C HIS A 310 -11.19 4.27 -25.24
N ILE A 311 -10.99 4.58 -23.95
CA ILE A 311 -11.64 3.85 -22.85
C ILE A 311 -13.18 3.96 -22.94
N LEU A 312 -13.72 5.15 -23.21
CA LEU A 312 -15.18 5.32 -23.36
C LEU A 312 -15.74 4.50 -24.53
N LEU A 313 -15.03 4.47 -25.66
CA LEU A 313 -15.38 3.64 -26.81
C LEU A 313 -15.30 2.15 -26.48
N SER A 314 -14.29 1.73 -25.72
CA SER A 314 -14.12 0.38 -25.20
C SER A 314 -15.28 -0.03 -24.30
N ILE A 315 -15.72 0.84 -23.38
CA ILE A 315 -16.90 0.62 -22.54
C ILE A 315 -18.16 0.49 -23.40
N GLN A 316 -18.37 1.41 -24.35
CA GLN A 316 -19.53 1.37 -25.25
C GLN A 316 -19.59 0.05 -26.03
N LYS A 317 -18.47 -0.42 -26.58
CA LYS A 317 -18.38 -1.73 -27.26
C LYS A 317 -18.79 -2.89 -26.35
N LEU A 318 -18.35 -2.88 -25.09
CA LEU A 318 -18.71 -3.91 -24.10
C LEU A 318 -20.16 -3.82 -23.62
N LEU A 319 -20.76 -2.63 -23.60
CA LEU A 319 -22.19 -2.46 -23.40
C LEU A 319 -22.98 -3.02 -24.59
N ASP A 320 -22.43 -2.88 -25.80
CA ASP A 320 -23.09 -3.28 -27.02
C ASP A 320 -22.98 -4.78 -27.34
N SER A 321 -21.86 -5.42 -26.98
CA SER A 321 -21.62 -6.85 -27.20
C SER A 321 -22.38 -7.74 -26.22
N ASP A 322 -22.61 -7.25 -25.01
CA ASP A 322 -23.19 -8.02 -23.89
C ASP A 322 -24.70 -7.77 -23.71
N LYS A 323 -25.37 -7.29 -24.78
CA LYS A 323 -26.78 -6.88 -24.77
C LYS A 323 -27.77 -7.99 -24.40
N HIS A 324 -27.37 -9.25 -24.46
CA HIS A 324 -28.27 -10.41 -24.31
C HIS A 324 -28.06 -11.19 -23.01
N SER A 325 -27.01 -10.86 -22.25
CA SER A 325 -26.68 -11.53 -20.97
C SER A 325 -27.10 -10.71 -19.74
N ARG A 326 -27.18 -9.37 -19.85
CA ARG A 326 -27.45 -8.45 -18.72
C ARG A 326 -28.93 -8.14 -18.53
N SER A 327 -29.32 -7.84 -17.29
CA SER A 327 -30.66 -7.34 -17.00
C SER A 327 -30.88 -5.95 -17.62
N LEU A 328 -32.14 -5.62 -17.96
CA LEU A 328 -32.51 -4.33 -18.54
C LEU A 328 -32.16 -3.16 -17.59
N GLU A 329 -32.21 -3.40 -16.29
CA GLU A 329 -31.94 -2.42 -15.23
C GLU A 329 -30.44 -2.15 -15.05
N GLU A 330 -29.59 -3.17 -15.07
CA GLU A 330 -28.14 -2.98 -15.06
C GLU A 330 -27.66 -2.24 -16.32
N ARG A 331 -28.26 -2.57 -17.46
CA ARG A 331 -27.91 -1.92 -18.73
C ARG A 331 -28.28 -0.44 -18.74
N SER A 332 -29.46 -0.06 -18.25
CA SER A 332 -29.88 1.33 -18.21
C SER A 332 -29.03 2.15 -17.23
N ARG A 333 -28.63 1.56 -16.10
CA ARG A 333 -27.71 2.20 -15.13
C ARG A 333 -26.33 2.45 -15.74
N LEU A 334 -25.68 1.42 -16.31
CA LEU A 334 -24.35 1.58 -16.90
C LEU A 334 -24.34 2.53 -18.11
N GLN A 335 -25.40 2.52 -18.93
CA GLN A 335 -25.53 3.49 -20.03
C GLN A 335 -25.68 4.92 -19.49
N SER A 336 -26.50 5.12 -18.45
CA SER A 336 -26.63 6.43 -17.80
C SER A 336 -25.31 6.93 -17.20
N ASP A 337 -24.51 6.04 -16.61
CA ASP A 337 -23.18 6.39 -16.07
C ASP A 337 -22.21 6.77 -17.20
N LEU A 338 -22.25 6.05 -18.32
CA LEU A 338 -21.46 6.36 -19.52
C LEU A 338 -21.85 7.69 -20.16
N ASP A 339 -23.15 7.96 -20.30
CA ASP A 339 -23.65 9.21 -20.86
C ASP A 339 -23.27 10.40 -19.95
N GLN A 340 -23.38 10.24 -18.63
CA GLN A 340 -22.93 11.23 -17.67
C GLN A 340 -21.42 11.48 -17.73
N MET A 341 -20.61 10.43 -17.83
CA MET A 341 -19.16 10.56 -17.98
C MET A 341 -18.80 11.26 -19.29
N THR A 342 -19.44 10.88 -20.39
CA THR A 342 -19.23 11.46 -21.71
C THR A 342 -19.59 12.94 -21.73
N ALA A 343 -20.71 13.32 -21.12
CA ALA A 343 -21.12 14.71 -20.96
C ALA A 343 -20.11 15.51 -20.11
N ARG A 344 -19.71 14.99 -18.94
CA ARG A 344 -18.72 15.64 -18.06
C ARG A 344 -17.35 15.80 -18.71
N ILE A 345 -16.97 14.84 -19.54
CA ILE A 345 -15.72 14.87 -20.29
C ILE A 345 -15.86 15.88 -21.43
N HIS A 346 -17.00 15.96 -22.13
CA HIS A 346 -17.25 16.97 -23.16
C HIS A 346 -17.33 18.40 -22.65
N ASP A 347 -17.96 18.64 -21.50
CA ASP A 347 -18.03 19.96 -20.85
C ASP A 347 -16.65 20.46 -20.36
N PHE A 348 -15.66 19.56 -20.32
CA PHE A 348 -14.32 19.77 -19.79
C PHE A 348 -13.29 20.13 -20.87
N TRP A 349 -13.58 19.83 -22.14
CA TRP A 349 -12.74 20.13 -23.30
C TRP A 349 -13.12 21.45 -23.94
#